data_AF-A0A2V7UU73-F1
#
_entry.id   AF-A0A2V7UU73-F1
#
_cell.length_a   1.000
_cell.length_b   1.000
_cell.length_c   1.000
_cell.angle_alpha   90.00
_cell.angle_beta   90.00
_cell.angle_gamma   90.00
#
_symmetry.space_group_name_H-M   'P 1'
#
loop_
_entity.id
_entity.type
_entity.pdbx_description
1 polymer ?
#
loop_
_entity_poly.entity_id
_entity_poly.type
_entity_poly.pdbx_seq_one_letter_code
_entity_poly.pdbx_strand_id
1 'polypeptide(L)' 'MTRTHTGRDGNARKVLRSFTATSKDVEMLHAIAAYHGFSKSATLTSLIKKEFWRIFPRGTKTIRPDPGARVVE' A
#
# COMPACT_ATOMS: atom_id res chain seq x y z
N MET A 1 -3.97 13.72 -26.75
CA MET A 1 -3.04 13.52 -25.61
C MET A 1 -3.68 14.11 -24.37
N THR A 2 -4.32 13.30 -23.53
CA THR A 2 -5.00 13.77 -22.32
C THR A 2 -4.34 13.06 -21.14
N ARG A 3 -3.48 13.78 -20.41
CA ARG A 3 -2.85 13.27 -19.18
C ARG A 3 -3.94 13.15 -18.13
N THR A 4 -4.44 11.95 -17.90
CA THR A 4 -5.33 11.66 -16.78
C THR A 4 -4.50 11.70 -15.50
N HIS A 5 -4.66 12.77 -14.73
CA HIS A 5 -4.20 12.86 -13.34
C HIS A 5 -4.91 11.77 -12.53
N THR A 6 -4.28 10.61 -12.34
CA THR A 6 -4.78 9.59 -11.43
C THR A 6 -4.30 9.89 -10.01
N GLY A 7 -5.24 10.34 -9.18
CA GLY A 7 -5.28 10.12 -7.72
C GLY A 7 -4.06 10.56 -6.93
N ARG A 8 -3.94 11.86 -6.67
CA ARG A 8 -3.19 12.30 -5.49
C ARG A 8 -4.07 11.97 -4.29
N ASP A 9 -3.78 10.88 -3.59
CA ASP A 9 -4.32 10.58 -2.24
C ASP A 9 -4.33 11.90 -1.46
N GLY A 10 -5.50 12.52 -1.36
CA GLY A 10 -5.63 13.92 -0.99
C GLY A 10 -5.19 14.09 0.45
N ASN A 11 -3.98 14.60 0.67
CA ASN A 11 -3.45 15.06 1.95
C ASN A 11 -3.93 14.24 3.17
N ALA A 12 -3.94 12.90 3.06
CA ALA A 12 -4.30 12.05 4.17
C ALA A 12 -3.13 12.13 5.16
N ARG A 13 -3.32 12.87 6.26
CA ARG A 13 -2.32 13.01 7.31
C ARG A 13 -1.85 11.61 7.72
N LYS A 14 -0.57 11.32 7.47
CA LYS A 14 0.03 10.05 7.89
C LYS A 14 -0.07 9.97 9.42
N VAL A 15 -0.68 8.90 9.90
CA VAL A 15 -0.80 8.64 11.34
C VAL A 15 0.36 7.75 11.77
N LEU A 16 1.08 8.15 12.82
CA LEU A 16 2.08 7.29 13.45
C LEU A 16 1.35 6.16 14.18
N ARG A 17 1.64 4.93 13.79
CA ARG A 17 1.15 3.70 14.44
C ARG A 17 2.33 2.76 14.64
N SER A 18 2.40 2.11 15.80
CA SER A 18 3.34 1.03 16.07
C SER A 18 2.70 -0.32 15.72
N PHE A 19 3.55 -1.28 15.34
CA PHE A 19 3.19 -2.68 15.22
C PHE A 19 4.24 -3.51 15.96
N THR A 20 3.84 -4.66 16.47
CA THR A 20 4.75 -5.63 17.06
C THR A 20 5.28 -6.57 15.99
N ALA A 21 6.54 -6.97 16.11
CA ALA A 21 7.21 -7.83 15.15
C ALA A 21 8.37 -8.56 15.84
N THR A 22 8.70 -9.75 15.35
CA THR A 22 9.91 -10.45 15.79
C THR A 22 11.15 -9.80 15.15
N SER A 23 12.34 -10.06 15.71
CA SER A 23 13.60 -9.60 15.09
C SER A 23 13.74 -10.09 13.64
N LYS A 24 13.32 -11.33 13.37
CA LYS A 24 13.34 -11.93 12.04
C LYS A 24 12.43 -11.18 11.05
N ASP A 25 11.24 -10.76 11.48
CA ASP A 25 10.34 -9.98 10.64
C ASP A 25 10.94 -8.61 10.28
N VAL A 26 11.64 -7.99 11.24
CA VAL A 26 12.32 -6.70 11.02
C VAL A 26 13.47 -6.84 10.02
N GLU A 27 14.26 -7.92 10.11
CA GLU A 27 15.32 -8.23 9.15
C GLU A 27 14.78 -8.49 7.74
N MET A 28 13.70 -9.28 7.62
CA MET A 28 13.03 -9.52 6.35
C MET A 28 12.51 -8.22 5.73
N LEU A 29 11.83 -7.38 6.52
CA LEU A 29 11.37 -6.07 6.07
C LEU A 29 12.53 -5.20 5.59
N HIS A 30 13.66 -5.23 6.29
CA HIS A 30 14.83 -4.47 5.90
C HIS A 30 15.41 -4.95 4.56
N ALA A 31 15.53 -6.25 4.35
CA ALA A 31 16.03 -6.82 3.10
C ALA A 31 15.15 -6.44 1.90
N ILE A 32 13.83 -6.56 2.04
CA ILE A 32 12.87 -6.18 0.99
C ILE A 32 12.95 -4.67 0.70
N ALA A 33 13.01 -3.84 1.74
CA ALA A 33 13.09 -2.39 1.61
C ALA A 33 14.38 -1.98 0.87
N ALA A 34 15.51 -2.59 1.22
CA ALA A 34 16.80 -2.35 0.57
C ALA A 34 16.78 -2.77 -0.89
N TYR A 35 16.22 -3.94 -1.21
CA TYR A 35 16.12 -4.46 -2.57
C TYR A 35 15.32 -3.51 -3.49
N HIS A 36 14.23 -2.93 -2.99
CA HIS A 36 13.40 -2.01 -3.76
C HIS A 36 13.81 -0.52 -3.66
N GLY A 37 14.83 -0.19 -2.86
CA GLY A 37 15.24 1.20 -2.63
C GLY A 37 14.21 2.05 -1.88
N PHE A 38 13.39 1.44 -1.03
CA PHE A 38 12.32 2.10 -0.29
C PHE A 38 12.62 2.20 1.21
N SER A 39 11.93 3.11 1.90
CA SER A 39 11.92 3.09 3.38
C SER A 39 11.12 1.88 3.89
N LYS A 40 11.40 1.44 5.12
CA LYS A 40 10.65 0.34 5.77
C LYS A 40 9.15 0.63 5.82
N SER A 41 8.77 1.86 6.19
CA SER A 41 7.36 2.28 6.24
C SER A 41 6.70 2.27 4.85
N ALA A 42 7.39 2.79 3.82
CA ALA A 42 6.87 2.78 2.45
C ALA A 42 6.69 1.35 1.93
N THR A 43 7.64 0.47 2.26
CA THR A 43 7.60 -0.97 1.95
C THR A 43 6.37 -1.62 2.60
N LEU A 44 6.18 -1.43 3.91
CA LEU A 44 5.04 -1.97 4.63
C LEU A 44 3.71 -1.50 4.03
N THR A 45 3.56 -0.20 3.78
CA THR A 45 2.33 0.34 3.17
C THR A 45 2.08 -0.21 1.77
N SER A 46 3.13 -0.44 0.99
CA SER A 46 3.01 -0.96 -0.37
C SER A 46 2.61 -2.43 -0.36
N LEU A 47 3.20 -3.23 0.54
CA LEU A 47 2.82 -4.62 0.77
C LEU A 47 1.36 -4.74 1.20
N ILE A 48 0.92 -3.92 2.16
CA ILE A 48 -0.48 -3.88 2.61
C ILE A 48 -1.42 -3.54 1.45
N LYS A 49 -1.12 -2.48 0.67
CA LYS A 49 -1.95 -2.08 -0.48
C LYS A 49 -2.03 -3.21 -1.52
N LYS A 50 -0.88 -3.81 -1.87
CA LYS A 50 -0.80 -4.92 -2.84
C LYS A 50 -1.65 -6.10 -2.37
N GLU A 51 -1.49 -6.51 -1.12
CA GLU A 51 -2.19 -7.66 -0.57
C GLU A 51 -3.69 -7.41 -0.40
N PHE A 52 -4.06 -6.21 0.06
CA PHE A 52 -5.46 -5.82 0.19
C PHE A 52 -6.20 -5.92 -1.14
N TRP A 53 -5.66 -5.36 -2.22
CA TRP A 53 -6.32 -5.41 -3.53
C TRP A 53 -6.27 -6.79 -4.17
N ARG A 54 -5.28 -7.63 -3.84
CA ARG A 54 -5.24 -9.03 -4.26
C ARG A 54 -6.37 -9.84 -3.63
N ILE A 55 -6.68 -9.60 -2.36
CA ILE A 55 -7.74 -10.31 -1.62
C ILE A 55 -9.12 -9.70 -1.90
N PHE A 56 -9.21 -8.38 -1.97
CA PHE A 56 -10.45 -7.62 -2.14
C PHE A 56 -10.40 -6.77 -3.42
N PRO A 57 -10.46 -7.38 -4.62
CA PRO A 57 -10.32 -6.65 -5.88
C PRO A 57 -11.40 -5.58 -6.09
N ARG A 58 -12.59 -5.76 -5.49
CA ARG A 58 -13.70 -4.78 -5.51
C ARG A 58 -13.71 -3.84 -4.29
N GLY A 59 -12.70 -3.94 -3.42
CA GLY A 59 -12.67 -3.29 -2.12
C GLY A 59 -13.60 -3.94 -1.09
N THR A 60 -13.87 -3.21 0.00
CA THR A 60 -14.76 -3.61 1.09
C THR A 60 -15.90 -2.60 1.25
N LYS A 61 -16.76 -2.80 2.25
CA LYS A 61 -17.84 -1.83 2.58
C LYS A 61 -17.28 -0.42 2.87
N THR A 62 -16.10 -0.33 3.46
CA THR A 62 -15.49 0.93 3.93
C THR A 62 -14.37 1.45 3.02
N ILE A 63 -13.67 0.57 2.30
CA ILE A 63 -12.55 0.93 1.42
C ILE A 63 -12.95 0.60 -0.01
N ARG A 64 -13.21 1.61 -0.84
CA ARG A 64 -13.63 1.43 -2.24
C ARG A 64 -12.45 1.66 -3.19
N PRO A 65 -12.43 1.00 -4.36
CA PRO A 65 -11.47 1.32 -5.41
C PRO A 65 -11.62 2.78 -5.85
N ASP A 66 -10.50 3.37 -6.29
CA ASP A 66 -10.54 4.71 -6.85
C ASP A 66 -11.45 4.77 -8.09
N PRO A 67 -12.11 5.91 -8.36
CA PRO A 67 -12.90 6.09 -9.56
C PRO A 67 -12.10 5.75 -10.82
N GLY A 68 -12.59 4.81 -11.62
CA GLY A 68 -11.94 4.35 -12.85
C GLY A 68 -10.89 3.24 -12.68
N ALA A 69 -10.71 2.69 -11.48
CA ALA A 69 -9.91 1.50 -11.29
C ALA A 69 -10.49 0.31 -12.10
N ARG A 70 -9.63 -0.38 -12.85
CA ARG A 70 -10.01 -1.62 -13.54
C ARG A 70 -10.10 -2.75 -12.52
N VAL A 71 -11.32 -3.01 -12.07
CA VAL A 71 -11.62 -4.15 -11.22
C VAL A 71 -11.69 -5.37 -12.13
N VAL A 72 -10.84 -6.36 -11.87
CA VAL A 72 -10.80 -7.62 -12.64
C VAL A 72 -12.08 -8.41 -12.32
N GLU A 73 -12.84 -8.79 -13.35
CA GLU A 73 -14.00 -9.71 -13.24
C GLU A 73 -13.56 -11.15 -12.94
#